data_AF-A0A0C2CR26-F1
#
_entry.id   AF-A0A0C2CR26-F1
#
_cell.length_a   1.000
_cell.length_b   1.000
_cell.length_c   1.000
_cell.angle_alpha   90.00
_cell.angle_beta   90.00
_cell.angle_gamma   90.00
#
_symmetry.space_group_name_H-M   'P 1'
#
loop_
_entity.id
_entity.type
_entity.pdbx_description
1 polymer ?
#
loop_
_entity_poly.entity_id
_entity_poly.type
_entity_poly.pdbx_seq_one_letter_code
_entity_poly.pdbx_strand_id
1 'polypeptide(L)'
;MVLLALSFVVGIAVLMGLMLVGVLPSAEAAGWSGVVAGPVLIGTAGITYLYMERMLAPTERASSPSLFLARADASTQPLVEKGERRGLGACVVIALGGVVIALLGSGLLSLIQQQVFATEVEEQQAIVELVGRRETFELVLLAVSAVVLAPLTEELLFRHMFFRRLLHGSGSTLAWILPAVAFSLAHWNPVGAVIYVWLGLVFAYSYLLSGRLWVAMAVHAGHNAFALCMLLWGPKTLSELPEGFLGF
;
A
#
# COMPACT_ATOMS: atom_id res chain seq x y z
N MET A 1 11.28 -14.81 -4.89
CA MET A 1 11.76 -13.46 -5.25
C MET A 1 11.80 -13.26 -6.77
N VAL A 2 12.44 -14.14 -7.55
CA VAL A 2 12.44 -14.06 -9.04
C VAL A 2 11.03 -13.99 -9.64
N LEU A 3 10.10 -14.83 -9.16
CA LEU A 3 8.70 -14.81 -9.62
C LEU A 3 7.98 -13.50 -9.33
N LEU A 4 8.31 -12.85 -8.21
CA LEU A 4 7.72 -11.57 -7.81
C LEU A 4 8.23 -10.42 -8.69
N ALA A 5 9.52 -10.45 -9.03
CA ALA A 5 10.11 -9.52 -9.98
C ALA A 5 9.49 -9.70 -11.39
N LEU A 6 9.35 -10.94 -11.86
CA LEU A 6 8.72 -11.23 -13.15
C LEU A 6 7.25 -10.79 -13.21
N SER A 7 6.49 -11.00 -12.13
CA SER A 7 5.09 -10.55 -12.09
C SER A 7 4.94 -9.04 -12.11
N PHE A 8 5.90 -8.30 -11.53
CA PHE A 8 5.95 -6.84 -11.64
C PHE A 8 6.21 -6.39 -13.08
N VAL A 9 7.11 -7.05 -13.81
CA VAL A 9 7.36 -6.77 -15.23
C VAL A 9 6.10 -6.98 -16.06
N VAL A 10 5.36 -8.06 -15.81
CA VAL A 10 4.08 -8.30 -16.49
C VAL A 10 3.04 -7.23 -16.13
N GLY A 11 2.95 -6.83 -14.85
CA GLY A 11 2.08 -5.73 -14.43
C GLY A 11 2.40 -4.43 -15.18
N ILE A 12 3.68 -4.08 -15.30
CA ILE A 12 4.13 -2.90 -16.07
C ILE A 12 3.73 -3.03 -17.54
N ALA A 13 3.92 -4.20 -18.15
CA ALA A 13 3.54 -4.44 -19.54
C ALA A 13 2.03 -4.32 -19.77
N VAL A 14 1.20 -4.80 -18.83
CA VAL A 14 -0.27 -4.62 -18.87
C VAL A 14 -0.64 -3.15 -18.77
N LEU A 15 -0.04 -2.42 -17.81
CA LEU A 15 -0.27 -0.99 -17.65
C LEU A 15 0.08 -0.22 -18.94
N MET A 16 1.25 -0.50 -19.52
CA MET A 16 1.68 0.10 -20.79
C MET A 16 0.74 -0.27 -21.94
N GLY A 17 0.28 -1.52 -22.02
CA GLY A 17 -0.69 -1.97 -23.01
C GLY A 17 -2.01 -1.22 -22.92
N LEU A 18 -2.56 -1.07 -21.71
CA LEU A 18 -3.78 -0.29 -21.45
C LEU A 18 -3.61 1.18 -21.84
N MET A 19 -2.42 1.74 -21.64
CA MET A 19 -2.12 3.10 -22.10
C MET A 19 -2.07 3.21 -23.61
N LEU A 20 -1.42 2.26 -24.28
CA LEU A 20 -1.29 2.22 -25.74
C LEU A 20 -2.63 2.08 -26.47
N VAL A 21 -3.57 1.29 -25.92
CA VAL A 21 -4.90 1.11 -26.53
C VAL A 21 -5.92 2.18 -26.13
N GLY A 22 -5.49 3.23 -25.42
CA GLY A 22 -6.33 4.36 -25.02
C GLY A 22 -7.35 4.03 -23.92
N VAL A 23 -7.21 2.90 -23.22
CA VAL A 23 -8.04 2.56 -22.06
C VAL A 23 -7.61 3.38 -20.84
N LEU A 24 -6.31 3.61 -20.68
CA LEU A 24 -5.76 4.54 -19.71
C LEU A 24 -5.05 5.69 -20.45
N PRO A 25 -5.33 6.96 -20.16
CA PRO A 25 -4.48 8.06 -20.60
C PRO A 25 -3.02 7.89 -20.10
N SER A 26 -2.07 8.58 -20.73
CA SER A 26 -0.67 8.55 -20.30
C SER A 26 -0.52 8.94 -18.82
N ALA A 27 0.45 8.36 -18.13
CA ALA A 27 0.70 8.62 -16.70
C ALA A 27 1.02 10.09 -16.38
N GLU A 28 1.41 10.87 -17.39
CA GLU A 28 1.68 12.31 -17.32
C GLU A 28 0.40 13.16 -17.40
N ALA A 29 -0.72 12.59 -17.83
CA ALA A 29 -1.99 13.28 -17.80
C ALA A 29 -2.47 13.33 -16.33
N ALA A 30 -2.28 14.48 -15.68
CA ALA A 30 -2.89 14.79 -14.39
C ALA A 30 -4.42 14.66 -14.54
N GLY A 31 -4.96 13.49 -14.20
CA GLY A 31 -6.35 13.13 -14.43
C GLY A 31 -6.65 11.76 -13.83
N TRP A 32 -7.88 11.31 -14.02
CA TRP A 32 -8.39 10.08 -13.40
C TRP A 32 -7.55 8.81 -13.65
N SER A 33 -6.77 8.75 -14.74
CA SER A 33 -5.91 7.61 -15.06
C SER A 33 -4.73 7.43 -14.12
N GLY A 34 -4.07 8.53 -13.72
CA GLY A 34 -2.96 8.49 -12.77
C GLY A 34 -3.39 7.95 -11.41
N VAL A 35 -4.61 8.29 -11.00
CA VAL A 35 -5.23 7.84 -9.73
C VAL A 35 -5.42 6.33 -9.67
N VAL A 36 -5.81 5.70 -10.78
CA VAL A 36 -6.11 4.26 -10.81
C VAL A 36 -4.95 3.40 -11.31
N ALA A 37 -3.94 4.00 -11.96
CA ALA A 37 -2.80 3.30 -12.53
C ALA A 37 -2.04 2.48 -11.48
N GLY A 38 -1.81 3.03 -10.28
CA GLY A 38 -1.10 2.36 -9.18
C GLY A 38 -1.80 1.07 -8.75
N PRO A 39 -3.05 1.12 -8.26
CA PRO A 39 -3.77 -0.09 -7.85
C PRO A 39 -3.97 -1.10 -8.98
N VAL A 40 -4.20 -0.65 -10.22
CA VAL A 40 -4.30 -1.56 -11.38
C VAL A 40 -2.97 -2.28 -11.62
N LEU A 41 -1.85 -1.56 -11.61
CA LEU A 41 -0.51 -2.14 -11.74
C LEU A 41 -0.22 -3.17 -10.64
N ILE A 42 -0.45 -2.78 -9.38
CA ILE A 42 -0.16 -3.63 -8.22
C ILE A 42 -1.09 -4.85 -8.18
N GLY A 43 -2.38 -4.65 -8.47
CA GLY A 43 -3.37 -5.72 -8.53
C GLY A 43 -3.07 -6.73 -9.64
N THR A 44 -2.75 -6.26 -10.85
CA THR A 44 -2.40 -7.13 -11.97
C THR A 44 -1.09 -7.88 -11.72
N ALA A 45 -0.08 -7.22 -11.14
CA ALA A 45 1.15 -7.88 -10.71
C ALA A 45 0.87 -8.96 -9.66
N GLY A 46 0.04 -8.68 -8.65
CA GLY A 46 -0.35 -9.64 -7.61
C GLY A 46 -1.10 -10.86 -8.18
N ILE A 47 -2.07 -10.64 -9.08
CA ILE A 47 -2.81 -11.73 -9.74
C ILE A 47 -1.88 -12.57 -10.62
N THR A 48 -1.05 -11.91 -11.43
CA THR A 48 -0.09 -12.60 -12.31
C THR A 48 0.87 -13.44 -11.49
N TYR A 49 1.37 -12.90 -10.39
CA TYR A 49 2.23 -13.63 -9.48
C TYR A 49 1.56 -14.92 -8.99
N LEU A 50 0.33 -14.82 -8.48
CA LEU A 50 -0.41 -15.97 -7.95
C LEU A 50 -0.69 -17.00 -9.04
N TYR A 51 -0.94 -16.55 -10.26
CA TYR A 51 -1.10 -17.42 -11.43
C TYR A 51 0.20 -18.14 -11.80
N MET A 52 1.32 -17.41 -11.91
CA MET A 52 2.64 -17.99 -12.19
C MET A 52 3.05 -18.99 -11.11
N GLU A 53 2.79 -18.69 -9.84
CA GLU A 53 3.06 -19.61 -8.73
C GLU A 53 2.24 -20.89 -8.85
N ARG A 54 0.96 -20.81 -9.24
CA ARG A 54 0.12 -22.01 -9.46
C ARG A 54 0.56 -22.83 -10.67
N MET A 55 1.01 -22.18 -11.74
CA MET A 55 1.47 -22.85 -12.97
C MET A 55 2.84 -23.51 -12.80
N LEU A 56 3.73 -22.88 -12.04
CA LEU A 56 5.08 -23.38 -11.77
C LEU A 56 5.15 -24.24 -10.51
N ALA A 57 4.07 -24.31 -9.73
CA ALA A 57 3.89 -25.35 -8.73
C ALA A 57 4.00 -26.68 -9.48
N PRO A 58 4.97 -27.54 -9.15
CA PRO A 58 5.18 -28.77 -9.91
C PRO A 58 3.87 -29.55 -9.97
N THR A 59 3.37 -29.83 -11.18
CA THR A 59 2.34 -30.85 -11.44
C THR A 59 2.90 -32.26 -11.27
N GLU A 60 3.95 -32.41 -10.45
CA GLU A 60 4.46 -33.70 -10.09
C GLU A 60 3.55 -34.27 -9.02
N ARG A 61 2.84 -35.32 -9.41
CA ARG A 61 2.36 -36.40 -8.57
C ARG A 61 3.57 -36.94 -7.78
N ALA A 62 4.01 -36.20 -6.77
CA ALA A 62 5.31 -36.39 -6.14
C ALA A 62 5.34 -37.73 -5.40
N SER A 63 6.29 -38.57 -5.78
CA SER A 63 6.59 -39.89 -5.22
C SER A 63 7.17 -39.83 -3.79
N SER A 64 7.23 -38.64 -3.17
CA SER A 64 7.46 -38.49 -1.73
C SER A 64 6.74 -37.23 -1.21
N PRO A 65 5.72 -37.37 -0.34
CA PRO A 65 4.92 -36.26 0.19
C PRO A 65 5.74 -35.19 0.94
N SER A 66 6.89 -35.56 1.52
CA SER A 66 7.64 -34.71 2.45
C SER A 66 8.41 -33.56 1.79
N LEU A 67 8.88 -33.73 0.55
CA LEU A 67 9.66 -32.70 -0.15
C LEU A 67 8.78 -31.66 -0.86
N PHE A 68 7.59 -32.08 -1.32
CA PHE A 68 6.56 -31.18 -1.88
C PHE A 68 6.00 -30.25 -0.80
N LEU A 69 5.71 -30.80 0.38
CA LEU A 69 5.29 -30.05 1.57
C LEU A 69 6.36 -29.10 2.12
N ALA A 70 7.64 -29.26 1.76
CA ALA A 70 8.69 -28.34 2.21
C ALA A 70 8.87 -27.10 1.30
N ARG A 71 8.45 -27.18 0.02
CA ARG A 71 8.68 -26.12 -1.00
C ARG A 71 7.44 -25.35 -1.43
N ALA A 72 6.25 -25.96 -1.37
CA ALA A 72 4.97 -25.31 -1.73
C ALA A 72 4.30 -24.56 -0.56
N ASP A 73 4.93 -24.56 0.61
CA ASP A 73 4.25 -24.39 1.90
C ASP A 73 4.26 -22.93 2.41
N ALA A 74 5.39 -22.22 2.33
CA ALA A 74 5.53 -20.89 2.94
C ALA A 74 4.60 -19.79 2.37
N SER A 75 4.04 -19.96 1.17
CA SER A 75 3.09 -18.99 0.58
C SER A 75 1.63 -19.27 0.89
N THR A 76 1.30 -20.52 1.22
CA THR A 76 -0.06 -21.00 1.47
C THR A 76 -0.36 -21.09 2.97
N GLN A 77 0.66 -21.22 3.81
CA GLN A 77 0.48 -21.17 5.25
C GLN A 77 -0.11 -19.81 5.69
N PRO A 78 -1.11 -19.83 6.57
CA PRO A 78 -1.60 -18.60 7.16
C PRO A 78 -0.55 -18.01 8.11
N LEU A 79 -0.47 -16.68 8.18
CA LEU A 79 0.46 -16.00 9.11
C LEU A 79 0.23 -16.43 10.57
N VAL A 80 -1.04 -16.61 10.93
CA VAL A 80 -1.52 -17.06 12.24
C VAL A 80 -2.59 -18.12 12.00
N GLU A 81 -2.50 -19.23 12.74
CA GLU A 81 -3.45 -20.33 12.63
C GLU A 81 -4.88 -19.86 12.91
N LYS A 82 -5.87 -20.48 12.24
CA LYS A 82 -7.26 -20.02 12.30
C LYS A 82 -7.81 -19.96 13.74
N GLY A 83 -7.38 -20.90 14.61
CA GLY A 83 -7.79 -20.94 16.02
C GLY A 83 -7.17 -19.86 16.90
N GLU A 84 -6.02 -19.30 16.48
CA GLU A 84 -5.28 -18.27 17.23
C GLU A 84 -5.61 -16.85 16.78
N ARG A 85 -6.34 -16.70 15.67
CA ARG A 85 -6.76 -15.39 15.15
C ARG A 85 -7.68 -14.69 16.14
N ARG A 86 -7.49 -13.39 16.29
CA ARG A 86 -8.33 -12.56 17.16
C ARG A 86 -9.79 -12.55 16.67
N GLY A 87 -10.71 -12.47 17.62
CA GLY A 87 -12.13 -12.26 17.36
C GLY A 87 -12.41 -10.86 16.82
N LEU A 88 -13.60 -10.67 16.23
CA LEU A 88 -13.95 -9.43 15.53
C LEU A 88 -13.79 -8.17 16.40
N GLY A 89 -14.27 -8.19 17.65
CA GLY A 89 -14.17 -7.03 18.55
C GLY A 89 -12.72 -6.62 18.82
N ALA A 90 -11.84 -7.59 19.10
CA ALA A 90 -10.41 -7.33 19.27
C ALA A 90 -9.77 -6.79 17.97
N CYS A 91 -10.16 -7.32 16.81
CA CYS A 91 -9.68 -6.80 15.53
C CYS A 91 -10.09 -5.36 15.26
N VAL A 92 -11.32 -4.96 15.62
CA VAL A 92 -11.78 -3.57 15.50
C VAL A 92 -10.95 -2.66 16.40
N VAL A 93 -10.71 -3.06 17.66
CA VAL A 93 -9.85 -2.30 18.59
C VAL A 93 -8.42 -2.16 18.05
N ILE A 94 -7.85 -3.25 17.53
CA ILE A 94 -6.51 -3.23 16.92
C ILE A 94 -6.51 -2.29 15.70
N ALA A 95 -7.54 -2.32 14.86
CA ALA A 95 -7.63 -1.43 13.69
C ALA A 95 -7.69 0.04 14.11
N LEU A 96 -8.56 0.40 15.05
CA LEU A 96 -8.68 1.77 15.54
C LEU A 96 -7.39 2.26 16.21
N GLY A 97 -6.78 1.44 17.07
CA GLY A 97 -5.50 1.75 17.68
C GLY A 97 -4.38 1.88 16.64
N GLY A 98 -4.37 1.00 15.63
CA GLY A 98 -3.43 1.04 14.52
C GLY A 98 -3.54 2.32 13.70
N VAL A 99 -4.75 2.82 13.43
CA VAL A 99 -4.95 4.11 12.75
C VAL A 99 -4.36 5.25 13.57
N VAL A 100 -4.64 5.30 14.87
CA VAL A 100 -4.08 6.33 15.77
C VAL A 100 -2.55 6.28 15.76
N ILE A 101 -1.95 5.10 15.89
CA ILE A 101 -0.50 4.93 15.87
C ILE A 101 0.08 5.35 14.51
N ALA A 102 -0.55 4.95 13.41
CA ALA A 102 -0.13 5.35 12.07
C ALA A 102 -0.10 6.87 11.93
N LEU A 103 -1.18 7.56 12.31
CA LEU A 103 -1.32 9.02 12.24
C LEU A 103 -0.32 9.76 13.12
N LEU A 104 -0.20 9.37 14.40
CA LEU A 104 0.71 10.02 15.33
C LEU A 104 2.17 9.85 14.90
N GLY A 105 2.55 8.65 14.47
CA GLY A 105 3.91 8.40 14.02
C GLY A 105 4.23 9.09 12.70
N SER A 106 3.32 9.08 11.72
CA SER A 106 3.53 9.83 10.46
C SER A 106 3.60 11.34 10.70
N GLY A 107 2.74 11.87 11.58
CA GLY A 107 2.75 13.30 11.95
C GLY A 107 4.04 13.69 12.68
N LEU A 108 4.48 12.90 13.66
CA LEU A 108 5.74 13.15 14.36
C LEU A 108 6.95 13.10 13.42
N LEU A 109 7.01 12.11 12.54
CA LEU A 109 8.09 12.01 11.54
C LEU A 109 8.06 13.19 10.58
N SER A 110 6.88 13.64 10.14
CA SER A 110 6.74 14.84 9.31
C SER A 110 7.28 16.08 10.03
N LEU A 111 6.94 16.26 11.31
CA LEU A 111 7.45 17.38 12.11
C LEU A 111 8.97 17.33 12.27
N ILE A 112 9.53 16.15 12.56
CA ILE A 112 10.99 15.97 12.67
C ILE A 112 11.65 16.34 11.35
N GLN A 113 11.11 15.89 10.22
CA GLN A 113 11.70 16.19 8.91
C GLN A 113 11.69 17.68 8.59
N GLN A 114 10.59 18.37 8.90
CA GLN A 114 10.47 19.81 8.72
C GLN A 114 11.47 20.57 9.61
N GLN A 115 11.62 20.18 10.88
CA GLN A 115 12.48 20.90 11.83
C GLN A 115 13.98 20.61 11.64
N VAL A 116 14.34 19.38 11.25
CA VAL A 116 15.74 18.95 11.16
C VAL A 116 16.31 19.14 9.75
N PHE A 117 15.52 18.86 8.72
CA PHE A 117 15.97 18.87 7.32
C PHE A 117 15.39 20.03 6.50
N ALA A 118 14.47 20.83 7.07
CA ALA A 118 13.76 21.90 6.35
C ALA A 118 13.04 21.41 5.08
N THR A 119 12.61 20.15 5.09
CA THR A 119 11.89 19.52 3.99
C THR A 119 10.47 19.16 4.42
N GLU A 120 9.50 19.54 3.61
CA GLU A 120 8.10 19.17 3.80
C GLU A 120 7.76 17.93 2.97
N VAL A 121 6.97 17.03 3.55
CA VAL A 121 6.50 15.84 2.85
C VAL A 121 5.23 16.24 2.11
N GLU A 122 5.39 16.51 0.83
CA GLU A 122 4.28 16.90 -0.03
C GLU A 122 3.61 15.68 -0.68
N GLU A 123 2.31 15.82 -0.93
CA GLU A 123 1.57 14.91 -1.79
C GLU A 123 2.05 15.06 -3.24
N GLN A 124 1.83 14.02 -4.05
CA GLN A 124 2.18 14.10 -5.48
C GLN A 124 1.42 15.25 -6.15
N GLN A 125 2.13 16.10 -6.90
CA GLN A 125 1.55 17.29 -7.55
C GLN A 125 0.31 16.97 -8.39
N ALA A 126 0.29 15.82 -9.07
CA ALA A 126 -0.88 15.37 -9.84
C ALA A 126 -2.14 15.16 -8.98
N ILE A 127 -1.99 14.69 -7.73
CA ILE A 127 -3.10 14.53 -6.78
C ILE A 127 -3.57 15.91 -6.30
N VAL A 128 -2.63 16.80 -5.98
CA VAL A 128 -2.94 18.18 -5.55
C VAL A 128 -3.69 18.94 -6.64
N GLU A 129 -3.24 18.85 -7.89
CA GLU A 129 -3.89 19.48 -9.04
C GLU A 129 -5.30 18.91 -9.27
N LEU A 130 -5.45 17.58 -9.24
CA LEU A 130 -6.75 16.90 -9.39
C LEU A 130 -7.74 17.32 -8.30
N VAL A 131 -7.28 17.38 -7.04
CA VAL A 131 -8.12 17.88 -5.93
C VAL A 131 -8.47 19.36 -6.11
N GLY A 132 -7.53 20.17 -6.62
CA GLY A 132 -7.72 21.59 -6.90
C GLY A 132 -8.79 21.87 -7.95
N ARG A 133 -8.96 20.99 -8.95
CA ARG A 133 -10.02 21.10 -9.96
C ARG A 133 -11.43 20.89 -9.40
N ARG A 134 -11.54 20.19 -8.26
CA ARG A 134 -12.81 19.94 -7.54
C ARG A 134 -13.89 19.22 -8.38
N GLU A 135 -13.47 18.47 -9.39
CA GLU A 135 -14.39 17.68 -10.23
C GLU A 135 -14.93 16.46 -9.47
N THR A 136 -16.26 16.34 -9.38
CA THR A 136 -16.90 15.33 -8.51
C THR A 136 -16.49 13.90 -8.90
N PHE A 137 -16.43 13.61 -10.19
CA PHE A 137 -16.03 12.29 -10.68
C PHE A 137 -14.59 11.94 -10.28
N GLU A 138 -13.65 12.86 -10.46
CA GLU A 138 -12.24 12.64 -10.13
C GLU A 138 -12.03 12.49 -8.62
N LEU A 139 -12.72 13.30 -7.81
CA LEU A 139 -12.68 13.21 -6.35
C LEU A 139 -13.24 11.88 -5.83
N VAL A 140 -14.38 11.42 -6.35
CA VAL A 140 -14.95 10.12 -5.98
C VAL A 140 -14.01 9.00 -6.38
N LEU A 141 -13.43 9.07 -7.58
CA LEU A 141 -12.48 8.06 -8.04
C LEU A 141 -11.20 8.05 -7.19
N LEU A 142 -10.67 9.22 -6.83
CA LEU A 142 -9.55 9.37 -5.90
C LEU A 142 -9.86 8.74 -4.55
N ALA A 143 -11.02 9.02 -3.98
CA ALA A 143 -11.43 8.45 -2.70
C ALA A 143 -11.53 6.92 -2.77
N VAL A 144 -12.17 6.37 -3.80
CA VAL A 144 -12.27 4.91 -3.98
C VAL A 144 -10.88 4.29 -4.21
N SER A 145 -10.04 4.94 -5.02
CA SER A 145 -8.70 4.45 -5.30
C SER A 145 -7.83 4.43 -4.03
N ALA A 146 -7.73 5.56 -3.34
CA ALA A 146 -6.85 5.71 -2.18
C ALA A 146 -7.35 4.97 -0.93
N VAL A 147 -8.66 4.90 -0.70
CA VAL A 147 -9.22 4.34 0.55
C VAL A 147 -9.61 2.87 0.41
N VAL A 148 -9.87 2.39 -0.81
CA VAL A 148 -10.32 1.00 -1.04
C VAL A 148 -9.33 0.24 -1.89
N LEU A 149 -9.05 0.70 -3.11
CA LEU A 149 -8.26 -0.08 -4.07
C LEU A 149 -6.81 -0.20 -3.62
N ALA A 150 -6.15 0.89 -3.24
CA ALA A 150 -4.77 0.90 -2.77
C ALA A 150 -4.58 -0.01 -1.53
N PRO A 151 -5.34 0.14 -0.41
CA PRO A 151 -5.22 -0.76 0.72
C PRO A 151 -5.48 -2.23 0.35
N LEU A 152 -6.44 -2.51 -0.54
CA LEU A 152 -6.71 -3.88 -0.98
C LEU A 152 -5.51 -4.45 -1.74
N THR A 153 -5.04 -3.76 -2.79
CA THR A 153 -4.00 -4.27 -3.68
C THR A 153 -2.64 -4.29 -3.02
N GLU A 154 -2.30 -3.25 -2.27
CA GLU A 154 -1.01 -3.10 -1.63
C GLU A 154 -0.86 -4.06 -0.45
N GLU A 155 -1.87 -4.22 0.41
CA GLU A 155 -1.76 -5.17 1.52
C GLU A 155 -1.76 -6.63 1.03
N LEU A 156 -2.44 -6.94 -0.08
CA LEU A 156 -2.30 -8.24 -0.73
C LEU A 156 -0.85 -8.46 -1.24
N LEU A 157 -0.25 -7.48 -1.88
CA LEU A 157 1.12 -7.61 -2.38
C LEU A 157 2.15 -7.65 -1.23
N PHE A 158 2.18 -6.62 -0.41
CA PHE A 158 3.23 -6.43 0.57
C PHE A 158 3.03 -7.33 1.79
N ARG A 159 1.80 -7.56 2.27
CA ARG A 159 1.56 -8.26 3.55
C ARG A 159 1.22 -9.71 3.34
N HIS A 160 0.29 -9.99 2.44
CA HIS A 160 -0.08 -11.37 2.13
C HIS A 160 1.05 -12.07 1.35
N MET A 161 1.60 -11.48 0.31
CA MET A 161 2.61 -12.16 -0.51
C MET A 161 4.04 -11.99 -0.02
N PHE A 162 4.48 -10.76 0.28
CA PHE A 162 5.90 -10.51 0.59
C PHE A 162 6.25 -10.78 2.06
N PHE A 163 5.60 -10.07 2.99
CA PHE A 163 5.86 -10.15 4.44
C PHE A 163 5.73 -11.56 4.98
N ARG A 164 4.57 -12.20 4.76
CA ARG A 164 4.30 -13.55 5.27
C ARG A 164 5.33 -14.58 4.79
N ARG A 165 5.75 -14.51 3.51
CA ARG A 165 6.78 -15.42 2.98
C ARG A 165 8.12 -15.24 3.65
N LEU A 166 8.57 -14.00 3.83
CA LEU A 166 9.82 -13.73 4.51
C LEU A 166 9.76 -14.17 5.98
N LEU A 167 8.60 -13.99 6.62
CA LEU A 167 8.42 -14.38 8.01
C LEU A 167 8.47 -15.90 8.17
N HIS A 168 7.74 -16.69 7.36
CA HIS A 168 7.81 -18.16 7.42
C HIS A 168 9.15 -18.72 6.95
N GLY A 169 9.80 -18.09 5.96
CA GLY A 169 11.04 -18.59 5.39
C GLY A 169 12.29 -18.27 6.21
N SER A 170 12.31 -17.15 6.93
CA SER A 170 13.51 -16.67 7.64
C SER A 170 13.31 -16.36 9.11
N GLY A 171 12.07 -16.15 9.59
CA GLY A 171 11.77 -15.73 10.96
C GLY A 171 12.48 -14.46 11.44
N SER A 172 13.13 -13.73 10.53
CA SER A 172 14.16 -12.75 10.85
C SER A 172 13.63 -11.32 10.88
N THR A 173 14.35 -10.40 11.50
CA THR A 173 14.07 -8.94 11.46
C THR A 173 13.92 -8.41 10.03
N LEU A 174 14.58 -9.05 9.05
CA LEU A 174 14.46 -8.69 7.64
C LEU A 174 13.04 -8.89 7.08
N ALA A 175 12.25 -9.80 7.66
CA ALA A 175 10.86 -9.99 7.28
C ALA A 175 10.00 -8.76 7.55
N TRP A 176 10.38 -7.92 8.51
CA TRP A 176 9.68 -6.66 8.81
C TRP A 176 10.20 -5.51 7.96
N ILE A 177 11.52 -5.39 7.85
CA ILE A 177 12.17 -4.25 7.22
C ILE A 177 12.00 -4.27 5.70
N LEU A 178 12.27 -5.41 5.05
CA LEU A 178 12.30 -5.46 3.57
C LEU A 178 10.93 -5.15 2.94
N PRO A 179 9.79 -5.68 3.43
CA PRO A 179 8.48 -5.31 2.88
C PRO A 179 8.10 -3.86 3.17
N ALA A 180 8.49 -3.30 4.33
CA ALA A 180 8.22 -1.90 4.65
C ALA A 180 9.04 -0.94 3.77
N VAL A 181 10.31 -1.26 3.50
CA VAL A 181 11.15 -0.51 2.55
C VAL A 181 10.61 -0.65 1.12
N ALA A 182 10.22 -1.85 0.70
CA ALA A 182 9.63 -2.03 -0.63
C ALA A 182 8.31 -1.27 -0.80
N PHE A 183 7.48 -1.23 0.25
CA PHE A 183 6.27 -0.40 0.30
C PHE A 183 6.61 1.08 0.12
N SER A 184 7.62 1.58 0.86
CA SER A 184 8.10 2.96 0.71
C SER A 184 8.61 3.29 -0.70
N LEU A 185 9.39 2.39 -1.31
CA LEU A 185 9.90 2.61 -2.67
C LEU A 185 8.79 2.68 -3.71
N ALA A 186 7.68 1.96 -3.51
CA ALA A 186 6.53 1.98 -4.41
C ALA A 186 5.78 3.33 -4.42
N HIS A 187 6.01 4.20 -3.43
CA HIS A 187 5.38 5.52 -3.34
C HIS A 187 6.11 6.61 -4.12
N TRP A 188 7.31 6.34 -4.64
CA TRP A 188 8.09 7.29 -5.47
C TRP A 188 8.29 8.68 -4.85
N ASN A 189 8.30 8.77 -3.53
CA ASN A 189 8.53 10.00 -2.79
C ASN A 189 9.67 9.78 -1.77
N PRO A 190 10.92 10.10 -2.15
CA PRO A 190 12.09 9.91 -1.29
C PRO A 190 12.03 10.71 0.02
N VAL A 191 11.40 11.90 0.00
CA VAL A 191 11.24 12.74 1.20
C VAL A 191 10.26 12.10 2.19
N GLY A 192 9.20 11.45 1.68
CA GLY A 192 8.26 10.68 2.49
C GLY A 192 8.76 9.29 2.91
N ALA A 193 9.95 8.86 2.47
CA ALA A 193 10.37 7.46 2.59
C ALA A 193 10.30 6.92 4.03
N VAL A 194 10.79 7.68 5.00
CA VAL A 194 10.75 7.27 6.42
C VAL A 194 9.33 7.11 6.95
N ILE A 195 8.39 7.94 6.49
CA ILE A 195 6.97 7.87 6.84
C ILE A 195 6.35 6.62 6.24
N TYR A 196 6.60 6.33 4.96
CA TYR A 196 6.05 5.13 4.33
C TYR A 196 6.64 3.85 4.93
N VAL A 197 7.92 3.83 5.33
CA VAL A 197 8.49 2.71 6.09
C VAL A 197 7.76 2.54 7.42
N TRP A 198 7.54 3.62 8.17
CA TRP A 198 6.79 3.60 9.42
C TRP A 198 5.38 3.02 9.24
N LEU A 199 4.61 3.54 8.29
CA LEU A 199 3.27 3.05 7.97
C LEU A 199 3.31 1.56 7.62
N GLY A 200 4.30 1.19 6.81
CA GLY A 200 4.46 -0.19 6.40
C GLY A 200 4.75 -1.16 7.56
N LEU A 201 5.43 -0.71 8.60
CA LEU A 201 5.65 -1.47 9.84
C LEU A 201 4.38 -1.55 10.69
N VAL A 202 3.64 -0.44 10.83
CA VAL A 202 2.37 -0.41 11.59
C VAL A 202 1.33 -1.35 10.98
N PHE A 203 1.22 -1.37 9.64
CA PHE A 203 0.29 -2.27 8.94
C PHE A 203 0.69 -3.74 9.13
N ALA A 204 1.98 -4.06 9.02
CA ALA A 204 2.50 -5.41 9.27
C ALA A 204 2.25 -5.85 10.72
N TYR A 205 2.46 -4.96 11.68
CA TYR A 205 2.25 -5.26 13.10
C TYR A 205 0.78 -5.49 13.43
N SER A 206 -0.12 -4.68 12.85
CA SER A 206 -1.57 -4.84 12.98
C SER A 206 -2.05 -6.18 12.40
N TYR A 207 -1.47 -6.61 11.28
CA TYR A 207 -1.74 -7.93 10.72
C TYR A 207 -1.26 -9.04 11.66
N LEU A 208 -0.04 -8.95 12.18
CA LEU A 208 0.50 -9.97 13.09
C LEU A 208 -0.33 -10.10 14.37
N LEU A 209 -0.68 -8.98 15.02
CA LEU A 209 -1.46 -8.98 16.25
C LEU A 209 -2.86 -9.59 16.10
N SER A 210 -3.49 -9.32 14.95
CA SER A 210 -4.84 -9.77 14.67
C SER A 210 -4.92 -11.17 14.06
N GLY A 211 -3.86 -11.58 13.34
CA GLY A 211 -3.87 -12.74 12.46
C GLY A 211 -4.78 -12.58 11.24
N ARG A 212 -5.21 -11.35 10.91
CA ARG A 212 -6.19 -11.06 9.85
C ARG A 212 -5.75 -9.91 8.96
N LEU A 213 -5.59 -10.19 7.66
CA LEU A 213 -5.11 -9.21 6.69
C LEU A 213 -6.00 -7.97 6.59
N TRP A 214 -7.33 -8.15 6.72
CA TRP A 214 -8.26 -7.02 6.64
C TRP A 214 -8.02 -5.95 7.71
N VAL A 215 -7.40 -6.32 8.85
CA VAL A 215 -7.07 -5.34 9.90
C VAL A 215 -5.97 -4.39 9.42
N ALA A 216 -4.95 -4.89 8.73
CA ALA A 216 -3.96 -4.03 8.08
C ALA A 216 -4.59 -3.15 7.00
N MET A 217 -5.47 -3.72 6.18
CA MET A 217 -6.22 -2.96 5.16
C MET A 217 -7.05 -1.84 5.78
N ALA A 218 -7.71 -2.10 6.93
CA ALA A 218 -8.50 -1.09 7.63
C ALA A 218 -7.63 0.02 8.23
N VAL A 219 -6.47 -0.32 8.78
CA VAL A 219 -5.51 0.67 9.30
C VAL A 219 -4.98 1.56 8.17
N HIS A 220 -4.59 0.95 7.06
CA HIS A 220 -4.12 1.65 5.86
C HIS A 220 -5.24 2.55 5.28
N ALA A 221 -6.44 2.01 5.08
CA ALA A 221 -7.59 2.78 4.61
C ALA A 221 -7.93 3.96 5.54
N GLY A 222 -7.86 3.76 6.86
CA GLY A 222 -8.10 4.83 7.83
C GLY A 222 -7.07 5.95 7.78
N HIS A 223 -5.79 5.62 7.59
CA HIS A 223 -4.73 6.61 7.38
C HIS A 223 -4.94 7.38 6.06
N ASN A 224 -5.18 6.68 4.95
CA ASN A 224 -5.41 7.30 3.65
C ASN A 224 -6.67 8.19 3.63
N ALA A 225 -7.74 7.74 4.27
CA ALA A 225 -8.96 8.53 4.41
C ALA A 225 -8.69 9.83 5.18
N PHE A 226 -7.92 9.77 6.27
CA PHE A 226 -7.54 10.97 7.02
C PHE A 226 -6.67 11.91 6.19
N ALA A 227 -5.64 11.38 5.49
CA ALA A 227 -4.78 12.19 4.62
C ALA A 227 -5.59 12.88 3.52
N LEU A 228 -6.50 12.15 2.86
CA LEU A 228 -7.41 12.72 1.85
C LEU A 228 -8.34 13.79 2.44
N CYS A 229 -8.87 13.58 3.65
CA CYS A 229 -9.67 14.58 4.35
C CYS A 229 -8.85 15.85 4.65
N MET A 230 -7.60 15.71 5.09
CA MET A 230 -6.70 16.85 5.31
C MET A 230 -6.37 17.57 4.00
N LEU A 231 -6.21 16.84 2.89
CA LEU A 231 -5.98 17.46 1.59
C LEU A 231 -7.22 18.24 1.09
N LEU A 232 -8.43 17.75 1.36
CA LEU A 232 -9.68 18.38 0.90
C LEU A 232 -10.15 19.56 1.75
N TRP A 233 -9.97 19.46 3.07
CA TRP A 233 -10.56 20.34 4.08
C TRP A 233 -9.58 20.81 5.16
N GLY A 234 -8.32 20.41 5.09
CA GLY A 234 -7.30 20.85 6.03
C GLY A 234 -7.09 22.36 5.97
N PRO A 235 -6.52 22.93 7.04
CA PRO A 235 -6.19 24.35 7.06
C PRO A 235 -5.19 24.63 5.93
N LYS A 236 -5.58 25.50 4.99
CA LYS A 236 -4.66 26.03 3.99
C LYS A 236 -3.58 26.82 4.71
N THR A 237 -2.32 26.54 4.40
CA THR A 237 -1.19 27.37 4.83
C THR A 237 -1.44 28.81 4.36
N LEU A 238 -1.03 29.81 5.14
CA LEU A 238 -1.22 31.23 4.80
C LEU A 238 -0.66 31.60 3.42
N SER A 239 0.33 30.84 2.93
CA SER A 239 0.94 30.96 1.59
C SER A 239 0.05 30.48 0.43
N GLU A 240 -1.05 29.79 0.71
CA GLU A 240 -1.97 29.23 -0.30
C GLU A 240 -3.31 30.00 -0.39
N LEU A 241 -3.44 31.07 0.39
CA LEU A 241 -4.56 32.00 0.24
C LEU A 241 -4.31 32.88 -0.99
N PRO A 242 -5.32 33.11 -1.85
CA PRO A 242 -5.20 34.07 -2.94
C PRO A 242 -4.71 35.42 -2.39
N GLU A 243 -3.75 36.05 -3.09
CA GLU A 243 -3.33 37.41 -2.75
C GLU A 243 -4.58 38.32 -2.69
N GLY A 244 -4.83 38.91 -1.53
CA GLY A 244 -6.02 39.75 -1.26
C GLY A 244 -7.04 39.17 -0.29
N PHE A 245 -6.92 37.92 0.19
CA PHE A 245 -7.85 37.34 1.17
C PHE A 245 -7.81 38.04 2.56
N LEU A 246 -6.67 38.63 2.93
CA LEU A 246 -6.49 39.28 4.24
C LEU A 246 -6.72 40.80 4.25
N GLY A 247 -7.16 41.41 3.14
CA GLY A 247 -7.70 42.79 3.16
C GLY A 247 -6.79 43.87 3.77
N PHE A 248 -5.47 43.70 3.70
CA PHE A 248 -4.46 44.71 4.00
C PHE A 248 -3.45 44.79 2.85
#